data_AF-R7ZMQ5-F1
#
_entry.id   AF-R7ZMQ5-F1
#
_cell.length_a   1.000
_cell.length_b   1.000
_cell.length_c   1.000
_cell.angle_alpha   90.00
_cell.angle_beta   90.00
_cell.angle_gamma   90.00
#
_symmetry.space_group_name_H-M   'P 1'
#
loop_
_entity.id
_entity.type
_entity.pdbx_description
1 polymer ?
#
loop_
_entity_poly.entity_id
_entity_poly.type
_entity_poly.pdbx_seq_one_letter_code
_entity_poly.pdbx_strand_id
1 'polypeptide(L)'
;MPVIGQQAPLIDPEVETARTDAYEQQLENYLRHYLVEAYEDRTADQWNRDYSSPAALERSVIPNRMRWAAVLSPPALHKTGQLERRPHPLGNIQAEWVTLPLGMLTAEAVLAFPQGASEQHPVPLIIVQHGIASTPETPFSTGAYHEYAKGLLDAGFAVLLPMNLRSVERRNNVERYARLAGTSLPGIELVRVQHLLDVVLADPRVHAEQVGMWGISLGGMATMFWMPLEPRIKAGVVSAWFNERRNKMAVPDERYSSFSPREDHAFFNGWLTEFADEDLVSLILPRPLMIQHGKKDNIAHWPQVVDAYEKAALHYQRLRMPERIDLILHEGAHETIVDEGVQFLTIWLKNSGNGN
;
A
#
# COMPACT_ATOMS: atom_id res chain seq x y z
N MET A 1 -34.20 4.98 45.20
CA MET A 1 -34.02 5.48 43.83
C MET A 1 -35.20 4.95 43.02
N PRO A 2 -36.11 5.80 42.53
CA PRO A 2 -37.28 5.30 41.80
C PRO A 2 -36.82 4.72 40.46
N VAL A 3 -37.36 3.55 40.13
CA VAL A 3 -37.20 2.90 38.83
C VAL A 3 -37.89 3.81 37.81
N ILE A 4 -37.11 4.38 36.89
CA ILE A 4 -37.65 5.13 35.74
C ILE A 4 -38.48 4.12 34.93
N GLY A 5 -39.81 4.26 35.00
CA GLY A 5 -40.72 3.42 34.22
C GLY A 5 -40.46 3.61 32.74
N GLN A 6 -40.39 2.50 31.99
CA GLN A 6 -40.39 2.53 30.52
C GLN A 6 -41.65 3.28 30.07
N GLN A 7 -41.47 4.48 29.53
CA GLN A 7 -42.57 5.24 28.93
C GLN A 7 -43.09 4.48 27.70
N ALA A 8 -44.41 4.43 27.54
CA ALA A 8 -45.01 3.91 26.32
C ALA A 8 -44.45 4.68 25.11
N PRO A 9 -44.11 4.00 23.99
CA PRO A 9 -43.52 4.66 22.84
C PRO A 9 -44.46 5.74 22.28
N LEU A 10 -43.91 6.92 21.97
CA LEU A 10 -44.68 8.09 21.52
C LEU A 10 -45.26 7.90 20.11
N ILE A 11 -44.65 7.04 19.30
CA ILE A 11 -45.08 6.66 17.95
C ILE A 11 -44.85 5.16 17.76
N ASP A 12 -45.43 4.60 16.70
CA ASP A 12 -45.18 3.22 16.31
C ASP A 12 -43.68 2.99 15.99
N PRO A 13 -42.99 2.06 16.66
CA PRO A 13 -41.59 1.74 16.39
C PRO A 13 -41.31 1.36 14.92
N GLU A 14 -42.27 0.78 14.21
CA GLU A 14 -42.12 0.45 12.79
C GLU A 14 -42.04 1.71 11.94
N VAL A 15 -42.84 2.73 12.26
CA VAL A 15 -42.83 4.03 11.56
C VAL A 15 -41.53 4.77 11.83
N GLU A 16 -41.03 4.73 13.07
CA GLU A 16 -39.75 5.34 13.44
C GLU A 16 -38.56 4.68 12.73
N THR A 17 -38.55 3.35 12.70
CA THR A 17 -37.50 2.55 12.04
C THR A 17 -37.52 2.78 10.54
N ALA A 18 -38.68 2.67 9.89
CA ALA A 18 -38.80 2.88 8.44
C ALA A 18 -38.36 4.28 8.01
N ARG A 19 -38.65 5.32 8.81
CA ARG A 19 -38.16 6.69 8.56
C ARG A 19 -36.64 6.77 8.66
N THR A 20 -36.04 6.09 9.64
CA THR A 20 -34.59 6.09 9.87
C THR A 20 -33.87 5.35 8.74
N ASP A 21 -34.36 4.17 8.37
CA ASP A 21 -33.82 3.37 7.26
C ASP A 21 -33.91 4.12 5.92
N ALA A 22 -35.05 4.78 5.67
CA ALA A 22 -35.21 5.60 4.47
C ALA A 22 -34.23 6.77 4.41
N TYR A 23 -33.90 7.38 5.55
CA TYR A 23 -32.92 8.46 5.62
C TYR A 23 -31.48 7.95 5.47
N GLU A 24 -31.14 6.82 6.10
CA GLU A 24 -29.86 6.14 5.89
C GLU A 24 -29.64 5.84 4.40
N GLN A 25 -30.65 5.27 3.72
CA GLN A 25 -30.57 5.00 2.29
C GLN A 25 -30.38 6.27 1.44
N GLN A 26 -31.01 7.39 1.81
CA GLN A 26 -30.78 8.69 1.14
C GLN A 26 -29.34 9.16 1.29
N LEU A 27 -28.77 9.05 2.51
CA LEU A 27 -27.39 9.43 2.78
C LEU A 27 -26.41 8.54 2.02
N GLU A 28 -26.62 7.23 2.03
CA GLU A 28 -25.80 6.29 1.27
C GLU A 28 -25.84 6.58 -0.23
N ASN A 29 -27.03 6.80 -0.80
CA ASN A 29 -27.19 7.10 -2.22
C ASN A 29 -26.51 8.41 -2.60
N TYR A 30 -26.67 9.46 -1.78
CA TYR A 30 -26.02 10.76 -2.00
C TYR A 30 -24.48 10.62 -1.99
N LEU A 31 -23.93 9.93 -0.99
CA LEU A 31 -22.48 9.75 -0.88
C LEU A 31 -21.93 8.81 -1.96
N ARG A 32 -22.66 7.75 -2.32
CA ARG A 32 -22.27 6.82 -3.38
C ARG A 32 -22.28 7.49 -4.75
N HIS A 33 -23.28 8.33 -5.04
CA HIS A 33 -23.29 9.16 -6.24
C HIS A 33 -22.04 10.05 -6.30
N TYR A 34 -21.67 10.72 -5.19
CA TYR A 34 -20.45 11.53 -5.12
C TYR A 34 -19.15 10.73 -5.33
N LEU A 35 -19.06 9.55 -4.73
CA LEU A 35 -17.85 8.71 -4.73
C LEU A 35 -17.64 7.92 -6.03
N VAL A 36 -18.73 7.54 -6.71
CA VAL A 36 -18.70 6.63 -7.85
C VAL A 36 -19.16 7.33 -9.12
N GLU A 37 -20.42 7.75 -9.20
CA GLU A 37 -21.04 8.26 -10.43
C GLU A 37 -20.48 9.61 -10.86
N ALA A 38 -20.37 10.56 -9.92
CA ALA A 38 -19.86 11.89 -10.19
C ALA A 38 -18.33 11.97 -10.19
N TYR A 39 -17.62 10.85 -10.01
CA TYR A 39 -16.17 10.86 -9.80
C TYR A 39 -15.42 11.45 -10.98
N GLU A 40 -15.68 10.97 -12.21
CA GLU A 40 -14.92 11.37 -13.40
C GLU A 40 -15.10 12.87 -13.71
N ASP A 41 -16.34 13.37 -13.67
CA ASP A 41 -16.63 14.79 -13.88
C ASP A 41 -16.00 15.67 -12.78
N ARG A 42 -16.04 15.22 -11.52
CA ARG A 42 -15.52 15.96 -10.38
C ARG A 42 -14.00 16.04 -10.34
N THR A 43 -13.31 15.03 -10.88
CA THR A 43 -11.84 14.95 -10.86
C THR A 43 -11.19 15.43 -12.15
N ALA A 44 -11.96 15.66 -13.22
CA ALA A 44 -11.47 16.11 -14.52
C ALA A 44 -10.49 17.31 -14.44
N ASP A 45 -10.82 18.30 -13.60
CA ASP A 45 -10.01 19.52 -13.43
C ASP A 45 -9.07 19.47 -12.20
N GLN A 46 -9.04 18.36 -11.46
CA GLN A 46 -8.17 18.20 -10.28
C GLN A 46 -6.74 17.78 -10.64
N TRP A 47 -6.54 17.33 -11.88
CA TRP A 47 -5.30 16.77 -12.37
C TRP A 47 -4.75 17.56 -13.56
N ASN A 48 -3.55 18.11 -13.42
CA ASN A 48 -2.83 18.77 -14.52
C ASN A 48 -1.64 17.92 -14.97
N ARG A 49 -1.89 16.72 -15.51
CA ARG A 49 -0.84 15.75 -15.88
C ARG A 49 -0.17 16.16 -17.21
N ASP A 50 1.09 16.57 -17.14
CA ASP A 50 1.88 16.93 -18.32
C ASP A 50 2.68 15.72 -18.82
N TYR A 51 2.18 15.09 -19.88
CA TYR A 51 2.80 13.91 -20.48
C TYR A 51 3.90 14.22 -21.50
N SER A 52 4.39 15.46 -21.59
CA SER A 52 5.45 15.83 -22.55
C SER A 52 6.80 15.16 -22.25
N SER A 53 7.07 14.83 -20.99
CA SER A 53 8.24 14.06 -20.55
C SER A 53 8.03 13.53 -19.12
N PRO A 54 8.80 12.50 -18.69
CA PRO A 54 8.79 12.05 -17.29
C PRO A 54 8.98 13.18 -16.28
N ALA A 55 9.97 14.05 -16.50
CA ALA A 55 10.26 15.17 -15.61
C ALA A 55 9.15 16.24 -15.62
N ALA A 56 8.44 16.41 -16.74
CA ALA A 56 7.29 17.32 -16.79
C ALA A 56 6.11 16.78 -15.99
N LEU A 57 5.80 15.48 -16.13
CA LEU A 57 4.75 14.83 -15.34
C LEU A 57 5.05 14.94 -13.85
N GLU A 58 6.27 14.60 -13.43
CA GLU A 58 6.69 14.69 -12.03
C GLU A 58 6.49 16.11 -11.46
N ARG A 59 6.80 17.16 -12.23
CA ARG A 59 6.58 18.55 -11.81
C ARG A 59 5.10 18.92 -11.77
N SER A 60 4.34 18.50 -12.77
CA SER A 60 2.94 18.92 -12.93
C SER A 60 2.01 18.31 -11.88
N VAL A 61 2.36 17.13 -11.35
CA VAL A 61 1.61 16.42 -10.31
C VAL A 61 2.08 16.69 -8.88
N ILE A 62 3.02 17.64 -8.65
CA ILE A 62 3.44 18.05 -7.30
C ILE A 62 2.25 18.45 -6.41
N PRO A 63 1.28 19.27 -6.87
CA PRO A 63 0.11 19.61 -6.04
C PRO A 63 -0.71 18.38 -5.64
N ASN A 64 -0.92 17.43 -6.56
CA ASN A 64 -1.63 16.18 -6.29
C ASN A 64 -0.85 15.31 -5.28
N ARG A 65 0.48 15.25 -5.39
CA ARG A 65 1.33 14.53 -4.41
C ARG A 65 1.25 15.15 -3.03
N MET A 66 1.17 16.48 -2.91
CA MET A 66 0.96 17.15 -1.62
C MET A 66 -0.41 16.84 -1.02
N ARG A 67 -1.46 16.81 -1.83
CA ARG A 67 -2.80 16.41 -1.37
C ARG A 67 -2.86 14.93 -1.00
N TRP A 68 -2.17 14.06 -1.73
CA TRP A 68 -1.99 12.65 -1.34
C TRP A 68 -1.26 12.50 -0.01
N ALA A 69 -0.20 13.29 0.21
CA ALA A 69 0.46 13.35 1.51
C ALA A 69 -0.49 13.80 2.62
N ALA A 70 -1.43 14.71 2.34
CA ALA A 70 -2.46 15.10 3.30
C ALA A 70 -3.48 13.98 3.58
N VAL A 71 -3.80 13.11 2.62
CA VAL A 71 -4.64 11.92 2.86
C VAL A 71 -3.99 11.00 3.90
N LEU A 72 -2.68 10.76 3.79
CA LEU A 72 -1.96 9.93 4.76
C LEU A 72 -1.56 10.71 6.02
N SER A 73 -1.46 12.03 5.94
CA SER A 73 -1.05 12.93 7.02
C SER A 73 0.13 12.38 7.85
N PRO A 74 1.29 12.08 7.22
CA PRO A 74 2.44 11.51 7.92
C PRO A 74 2.92 12.47 9.02
N PRO A 75 3.09 12.01 10.27
CA PRO A 75 3.49 12.88 11.37
C PRO A 75 5.00 13.14 11.37
N ALA A 76 5.42 14.20 12.06
CA ALA A 76 6.83 14.42 12.32
C ALA A 76 7.32 13.47 13.43
N LEU A 77 8.14 12.48 13.06
CA LEU A 77 8.91 11.65 13.99
C LEU A 77 10.40 11.88 13.78
N HIS A 78 11.21 11.78 14.83
CA HIS A 78 12.65 11.99 14.79
C HIS A 78 13.38 10.84 15.46
N LYS A 79 14.54 10.47 14.91
CA LYS A 79 15.45 9.48 15.52
C LYS A 79 15.95 10.00 16.86
N THR A 80 15.85 9.17 17.90
CA THR A 80 16.32 9.49 19.26
C THR A 80 17.44 8.57 19.73
N GLY A 81 17.86 7.63 18.88
CA GLY A 81 18.93 6.68 19.16
C GLY A 81 19.53 6.11 17.86
N GLN A 82 20.54 5.27 18.02
CA GLN A 82 21.13 4.52 16.91
C GLN A 82 20.30 3.27 16.60
N LEU A 83 20.47 2.71 15.40
CA LEU A 83 19.86 1.45 15.02
C LEU A 83 20.50 0.31 15.81
N GLU A 84 19.71 -0.39 16.61
CA GLU A 84 20.12 -1.63 17.26
C GLU A 84 19.89 -2.80 16.32
N ARG A 85 20.79 -3.79 16.34
CA ARG A 85 20.68 -5.04 15.58
C ARG A 85 20.80 -6.24 16.51
N ARG A 86 19.95 -7.24 16.33
CA ARG A 86 19.95 -8.49 17.11
C ARG A 86 19.80 -9.68 16.16
N PRO A 87 20.53 -10.80 16.37
CA PRO A 87 20.31 -12.00 15.57
C PRO A 87 18.85 -12.47 15.62
N HIS A 88 18.27 -12.75 14.45
CA HIS A 88 16.88 -13.22 14.30
C HIS A 88 16.82 -14.30 13.20
N PRO A 89 17.37 -15.50 13.43
CA PRO A 89 17.44 -16.53 12.41
C PRO A 89 16.05 -17.00 11.98
N LEU A 90 15.83 -17.12 10.66
CA LEU A 90 14.58 -17.59 10.05
C LEU A 90 14.87 -18.91 9.31
N GLY A 91 14.84 -20.01 10.05
CA GLY A 91 15.32 -21.30 9.57
C GLY A 91 16.82 -21.23 9.25
N ASN A 92 17.19 -21.43 7.98
CA ASN A 92 18.58 -21.37 7.52
C ASN A 92 19.03 -19.96 7.13
N ILE A 93 18.13 -18.97 7.15
CA ILE A 93 18.43 -17.59 6.77
C ILE A 93 18.98 -16.84 7.98
N GLN A 94 20.18 -16.27 7.83
CA GLN A 94 20.78 -15.38 8.83
C GLN A 94 20.17 -13.98 8.66
N ALA A 95 19.14 -13.68 9.47
CA ALA A 95 18.52 -12.37 9.50
C ALA A 95 18.82 -11.63 10.82
N GLU A 96 18.61 -10.33 10.81
CA GLU A 96 18.74 -9.44 11.97
C GLU A 96 17.37 -8.81 12.26
N TRP A 97 16.95 -8.77 13.53
CA TRP A 97 15.92 -7.84 13.98
C TRP A 97 16.57 -6.50 14.22
N VAL A 98 16.08 -5.46 13.55
CA VAL A 98 16.59 -4.10 13.70
C VAL A 98 15.55 -3.24 14.40
N THR A 99 15.99 -2.42 15.36
CA THR A 99 15.14 -1.50 16.12
C THR A 99 15.75 -0.11 16.11
N LEU A 100 15.01 0.87 15.59
CA LEU A 100 15.39 2.28 15.54
C LEU A 100 14.49 3.10 16.47
N PRO A 101 15.02 3.69 17.56
CA PRO A 101 14.23 4.56 18.45
C PRO A 101 13.80 5.86 17.75
N LEU A 102 12.50 6.16 17.79
CA LEU A 102 11.85 7.38 17.27
C LEU A 102 11.09 8.13 18.37
N GLY A 103 11.70 8.30 19.54
CA GLY A 103 11.06 8.85 20.73
C GLY A 103 10.25 7.79 21.48
N MET A 104 8.94 7.98 21.58
CA MET A 104 8.03 7.02 22.23
C MET A 104 7.65 5.83 21.34
N LEU A 105 8.06 5.86 20.06
CA LEU A 105 7.84 4.79 19.10
C LEU A 105 9.18 4.20 18.66
N THR A 106 9.12 3.01 18.08
CA THR A 106 10.24 2.35 17.40
C THR A 106 9.87 2.10 15.95
N ALA A 107 10.85 2.21 15.05
CA ALA A 107 10.76 1.60 13.72
C ALA A 107 11.53 0.28 13.76
N GLU A 108 10.83 -0.82 13.46
CA GLU A 108 11.37 -2.17 13.60
C GLU A 108 11.17 -2.96 12.32
N ALA A 109 12.13 -3.83 12.01
CA ALA A 109 12.09 -4.65 10.83
C ALA A 109 12.95 -5.90 10.99
N VAL A 110 12.69 -6.91 10.17
CA VAL A 110 13.69 -7.93 9.85
C VAL A 110 14.54 -7.42 8.69
N LEU A 111 15.86 -7.58 8.78
CA LEU A 111 16.82 -7.28 7.72
C LEU A 111 17.60 -8.54 7.40
N ALA A 112 17.64 -8.94 6.13
CA ALA A 112 18.44 -10.08 5.68
C ALA A 112 19.19 -9.73 4.38
N PHE A 113 20.37 -10.31 4.24
CA PHE A 113 21.23 -10.13 3.08
C PHE A 113 21.43 -11.47 2.36
N PRO A 114 21.54 -11.44 1.02
CA PRO A 114 21.87 -12.64 0.26
C PRO A 114 23.32 -13.04 0.50
N GLN A 115 23.64 -14.30 0.25
CA GLN A 115 25.00 -14.80 0.39
C GLN A 115 25.94 -14.00 -0.53
N GLY A 116 27.09 -13.57 0.01
CA GLY A 116 28.11 -12.84 -0.73
C GLY A 116 27.92 -11.31 -0.78
N ALA A 117 26.83 -10.76 -0.25
CA ALA A 117 26.68 -9.31 -0.11
C ALA A 117 27.79 -8.74 0.79
N SER A 118 28.57 -7.81 0.26
CA SER A 118 29.69 -7.17 0.95
C SER A 118 29.82 -5.71 0.50
N GLU A 119 30.69 -4.93 1.13
CA GLU A 119 31.01 -3.57 0.67
C GLU A 119 31.54 -3.55 -0.78
N GLN A 120 32.24 -4.60 -1.21
CA GLN A 120 32.76 -4.73 -2.58
C GLN A 120 31.70 -5.22 -3.57
N HIS A 121 30.62 -5.84 -3.07
CA HIS A 121 29.52 -6.37 -3.87
C HIS A 121 28.18 -5.92 -3.25
N PRO A 122 27.88 -4.60 -3.28
CA PRO A 122 26.64 -4.09 -2.74
C PRO A 122 25.45 -4.59 -3.58
N VAL A 123 24.35 -4.91 -2.92
CA VAL A 123 23.16 -5.49 -3.55
C VAL A 123 21.95 -4.54 -3.47
N PRO A 124 21.01 -4.60 -4.43
CA PRO A 124 19.76 -3.87 -4.31
C PRO A 124 18.95 -4.30 -3.09
N LEU A 125 18.13 -3.38 -2.58
CA LEU A 125 17.26 -3.59 -1.42
C LEU A 125 15.80 -3.67 -1.84
N ILE A 126 15.06 -4.67 -1.37
CA ILE A 126 13.60 -4.71 -1.49
C ILE A 126 12.96 -4.53 -0.11
N ILE A 127 12.09 -3.53 -0.01
CA ILE A 127 11.17 -3.39 1.13
C ILE A 127 10.05 -4.40 0.92
N VAL A 128 9.93 -5.38 1.81
CA VAL A 128 8.94 -6.45 1.74
C VAL A 128 7.87 -6.22 2.79
N GLN A 129 6.65 -5.85 2.38
CA GLN A 129 5.57 -5.52 3.30
C GLN A 129 4.53 -6.63 3.38
N HIS A 130 4.33 -7.14 4.61
CA HIS A 130 3.33 -8.16 4.90
C HIS A 130 1.90 -7.60 4.93
N GLY A 131 0.93 -8.48 4.72
CA GLY A 131 -0.52 -8.24 4.82
C GLY A 131 -1.04 -8.19 6.26
N ILE A 132 -2.33 -7.90 6.41
CA ILE A 132 -2.97 -7.57 7.69
C ILE A 132 -2.95 -8.69 8.73
N ALA A 133 -2.97 -9.95 8.33
CA ALA A 133 -3.00 -11.08 9.25
C ALA A 133 -1.59 -11.58 9.65
N SER A 134 -0.56 -11.03 9.02
CA SER A 134 0.81 -11.56 8.97
C SER A 134 1.80 -10.72 9.78
N THR A 135 3.06 -11.14 9.77
CA THR A 135 4.20 -10.49 10.44
C THR A 135 5.42 -10.45 9.50
N PRO A 136 6.51 -9.74 9.84
CA PRO A 136 7.74 -9.73 9.05
C PRO A 136 8.34 -11.10 8.72
N GLU A 137 8.05 -12.15 9.48
CA GLU A 137 8.52 -13.51 9.23
C GLU A 137 7.68 -14.25 8.16
N THR A 138 6.42 -13.87 7.98
CA THR A 138 5.48 -14.60 7.12
C THR A 138 5.92 -14.69 5.64
N PRO A 139 6.56 -13.66 5.05
CA PRO A 139 7.09 -13.74 3.68
C PRO A 139 8.16 -14.81 3.43
N PHE A 140 8.68 -15.45 4.47
CA PHE A 140 9.59 -16.60 4.36
C PHE A 140 8.87 -17.96 4.45
N SER A 141 7.53 -17.97 4.54
CA SER A 141 6.73 -19.20 4.65
C SER A 141 6.13 -19.64 3.32
N THR A 142 5.94 -20.95 3.15
CA THR A 142 5.40 -21.61 1.95
C THR A 142 3.90 -21.41 1.71
N GLY A 143 3.19 -20.64 2.56
CA GLY A 143 1.75 -20.37 2.40
C GLY A 143 1.44 -19.47 1.20
N ALA A 144 0.43 -18.61 1.31
CA ALA A 144 0.06 -17.64 0.27
C ALA A 144 1.17 -16.66 -0.16
N TYR A 145 2.26 -16.61 0.61
CA TYR A 145 3.45 -15.80 0.32
C TYR A 145 4.49 -16.57 -0.51
N HIS A 146 4.36 -17.89 -0.68
CA HIS A 146 5.24 -18.73 -1.50
C HIS A 146 6.74 -18.49 -1.25
N GLU A 147 7.12 -18.18 -0.01
CA GLU A 147 8.48 -17.80 0.38
C GLU A 147 9.10 -16.66 -0.46
N TYR A 148 8.31 -15.68 -0.96
CA TYR A 148 8.84 -14.68 -1.91
C TYR A 148 10.01 -13.85 -1.36
N ALA A 149 10.13 -13.66 -0.04
CA ALA A 149 11.30 -13.01 0.55
C ALA A 149 12.58 -13.86 0.42
N LYS A 150 12.46 -15.18 0.47
CA LYS A 150 13.56 -16.11 0.17
C LYS A 150 13.89 -16.12 -1.32
N GLY A 151 12.88 -16.12 -2.19
CA GLY A 151 13.08 -15.97 -3.64
C GLY A 151 13.85 -14.70 -4.00
N LEU A 152 13.59 -13.58 -3.31
CA LEU A 152 14.36 -12.34 -3.46
C LEU A 152 15.82 -12.49 -2.98
N LEU A 153 16.06 -13.15 -1.84
CA LEU A 153 17.42 -13.43 -1.37
C LEU A 153 18.19 -14.32 -2.34
N ASP A 154 17.56 -15.40 -2.83
CA ASP A 154 18.16 -16.32 -3.79
C ASP A 154 18.48 -15.60 -5.12
N ALA A 155 17.65 -14.63 -5.51
CA ALA A 155 17.90 -13.77 -6.66
C ALA A 155 18.92 -12.64 -6.40
N GLY A 156 19.51 -12.56 -5.20
CA GLY A 156 20.58 -11.63 -4.85
C GLY A 156 20.09 -10.23 -4.49
N PHE A 157 18.94 -10.11 -3.83
CA PHE A 157 18.46 -8.88 -3.21
C PHE A 157 18.59 -8.94 -1.69
N ALA A 158 18.97 -7.84 -1.06
CA ALA A 158 18.71 -7.66 0.37
C ALA A 158 17.22 -7.41 0.60
N VAL A 159 16.69 -7.84 1.75
CA VAL A 159 15.28 -7.62 2.10
C VAL A 159 15.17 -6.91 3.44
N LEU A 160 14.34 -5.87 3.48
CA LEU A 160 13.91 -5.16 4.69
C LEU A 160 12.42 -5.41 4.88
N LEU A 161 12.01 -5.98 6.01
CA LEU A 161 10.64 -6.36 6.30
C LEU A 161 10.10 -5.57 7.50
N PRO A 162 9.55 -4.36 7.29
CA PRO A 162 9.05 -3.54 8.37
C PRO A 162 7.89 -4.18 9.13
N MET A 163 7.90 -4.03 10.46
CA MET A 163 6.83 -4.47 11.32
C MET A 163 5.68 -3.46 11.28
N ASN A 164 4.57 -3.87 10.67
CA ASN A 164 3.30 -3.15 10.71
C ASN A 164 2.30 -3.86 11.63
N LEU A 165 1.33 -3.09 12.13
CA LEU A 165 0.35 -3.62 13.07
C LEU A 165 -0.55 -4.67 12.40
N ARG A 166 -0.57 -5.90 12.91
CA ARG A 166 -1.47 -6.95 12.41
C ARG A 166 -2.87 -6.82 13.00
N SER A 167 -3.83 -7.51 12.36
CA SER A 167 -5.26 -7.64 12.69
C SER A 167 -6.12 -6.39 12.50
N VAL A 168 -7.30 -6.59 11.90
CA VAL A 168 -8.33 -5.54 11.69
C VAL A 168 -8.67 -4.83 13.01
N GLU A 169 -8.90 -5.59 14.09
CA GLU A 169 -9.28 -5.02 15.38
C GLU A 169 -8.25 -4.02 15.92
N ARG A 170 -6.97 -4.41 15.95
CA ARG A 170 -5.90 -3.53 16.44
C ARG A 170 -5.71 -2.33 15.53
N ARG A 171 -5.76 -2.53 14.21
CA ARG A 171 -5.64 -1.42 13.24
C ARG A 171 -6.80 -0.45 13.35
N ASN A 172 -8.05 -0.92 13.47
CA ASN A 172 -9.21 -0.05 13.67
C ASN A 172 -9.08 0.76 14.96
N ASN A 173 -8.66 0.13 16.06
CA ASN A 173 -8.47 0.83 17.33
C ASN A 173 -7.44 1.96 17.21
N VAL A 174 -6.26 1.67 16.65
CA VAL A 174 -5.20 2.68 16.48
C VAL A 174 -5.59 3.75 15.47
N GLU A 175 -6.22 3.39 14.36
CA GLU A 175 -6.66 4.35 13.34
C GLU A 175 -7.65 5.37 13.91
N ARG A 176 -8.56 4.96 14.80
CA ARG A 176 -9.49 5.91 15.47
C ARG A 176 -8.73 6.99 16.24
N TYR A 177 -7.69 6.61 16.98
CA TYR A 177 -6.82 7.58 17.65
C TYR A 177 -6.03 8.44 16.65
N ALA A 178 -5.51 7.83 15.58
CA ALA A 178 -4.79 8.54 14.54
C ALA A 178 -5.65 9.65 13.91
N ARG A 179 -6.91 9.34 13.55
CA ARG A 179 -7.86 10.31 13.00
C ARG A 179 -8.16 11.46 13.95
N LEU A 180 -8.38 11.17 15.24
CA LEU A 180 -8.57 12.21 16.25
C LEU A 180 -7.33 13.11 16.41
N ALA A 181 -6.14 12.57 16.18
CA ALA A 181 -4.88 13.29 16.22
C ALA A 181 -4.51 13.97 14.88
N GLY A 182 -5.36 13.90 13.86
CA GLY A 182 -5.09 14.50 12.54
C GLY A 182 -4.00 13.79 11.74
N THR A 183 -3.81 12.48 11.95
CA THR A 183 -2.87 11.63 11.20
C THR A 183 -3.56 10.33 10.76
N SER A 184 -2.82 9.41 10.14
CA SER A 184 -3.29 8.06 9.81
C SER A 184 -2.25 7.01 10.20
N LEU A 185 -2.68 5.77 10.44
CA LEU A 185 -1.78 4.67 10.73
C LEU A 185 -0.81 4.40 9.55
N PRO A 186 -1.24 4.36 8.26
CA PRO A 186 -0.30 4.24 7.14
C PRO A 186 0.68 5.41 7.03
N GLY A 187 0.30 6.62 7.48
CA GLY A 187 1.19 7.78 7.56
C GLY A 187 2.28 7.63 8.62
N ILE A 188 1.93 7.12 9.80
CA ILE A 188 2.91 6.76 10.85
C ILE A 188 3.85 5.66 10.34
N GLU A 189 3.30 4.62 9.71
CA GLU A 189 4.07 3.49 9.17
C GLU A 189 5.02 3.93 8.05
N LEU A 190 4.59 4.84 7.17
CA LEU A 190 5.44 5.47 6.16
C LEU A 190 6.67 6.09 6.83
N VAL A 191 6.48 7.01 7.78
CA VAL A 191 7.58 7.74 8.43
C VAL A 191 8.54 6.78 9.16
N ARG A 192 8.02 5.70 9.77
CA ARG A 192 8.85 4.65 10.36
C ARG A 192 9.76 3.99 9.31
N VAL A 193 9.22 3.64 8.15
CA VAL A 193 10.00 3.05 7.04
C VAL A 193 11.01 4.05 6.47
N GLN A 194 10.65 5.33 6.33
CA GLN A 194 11.58 6.37 5.86
C GLN A 194 12.82 6.48 6.75
N HIS A 195 12.64 6.44 8.07
CA HIS A 195 13.75 6.46 9.03
C HIS A 195 14.59 5.18 9.01
N LEU A 196 13.97 4.02 8.79
CA LEU A 196 14.72 2.78 8.57
C LEU A 196 15.58 2.87 7.32
N LEU A 197 15.03 3.37 6.20
CA LEU A 197 15.76 3.55 4.96
C LEU A 197 16.97 4.48 5.13
N ASP A 198 16.84 5.57 5.87
CA ASP A 198 17.97 6.48 6.11
C ASP A 198 19.21 5.78 6.69
N VAL A 199 19.00 4.74 7.52
CA VAL A 199 20.09 4.00 8.16
C VAL A 199 20.50 2.78 7.34
N VAL A 200 19.52 2.03 6.82
CA VAL A 200 19.79 0.80 6.04
C VAL A 200 20.49 1.12 4.73
N LEU A 201 20.14 2.21 4.05
CA LEU A 201 20.81 2.62 2.80
C LEU A 201 22.23 3.17 3.03
N ALA A 202 22.62 3.44 4.28
CA ALA A 202 24.00 3.79 4.63
C ALA A 202 24.87 2.55 4.91
N ASP A 203 24.30 1.34 4.96
CA ASP A 203 25.06 0.09 5.07
C ASP A 203 25.80 -0.16 3.75
N PRO A 204 27.14 -0.31 3.75
CA PRO A 204 27.93 -0.40 2.51
C PRO A 204 27.61 -1.65 1.68
N ARG A 205 26.90 -2.64 2.25
CA ARG A 205 26.43 -3.82 1.52
C ARG A 205 25.18 -3.54 0.68
N VAL A 206 24.55 -2.38 0.82
CA VAL A 206 23.33 -2.00 0.12
C VAL A 206 23.65 -1.01 -0.99
N HIS A 207 23.15 -1.25 -2.19
CA HIS A 207 23.21 -0.30 -3.28
C HIS A 207 22.09 0.74 -3.12
N ALA A 208 22.40 1.90 -2.54
CA ALA A 208 21.42 2.90 -2.11
C ALA A 208 20.45 3.41 -3.20
N GLU A 209 20.87 3.43 -4.47
CA GLU A 209 20.03 3.86 -5.61
C GLU A 209 19.13 2.76 -6.19
N GLN A 210 19.25 1.51 -5.74
CA GLN A 210 18.50 0.38 -6.27
C GLN A 210 17.57 -0.19 -5.19
N VAL A 211 16.54 0.60 -4.84
CA VAL A 211 15.53 0.22 -3.85
C VAL A 211 14.22 -0.11 -4.55
N GLY A 212 13.64 -1.28 -4.26
CA GLY A 212 12.29 -1.62 -4.66
C GLY A 212 11.37 -1.85 -3.47
N MET A 213 10.09 -2.04 -3.75
CA MET A 213 9.12 -2.45 -2.74
C MET A 213 8.17 -3.51 -3.30
N TRP A 214 7.91 -4.55 -2.53
CA TRP A 214 6.90 -5.56 -2.83
C TRP A 214 6.01 -5.75 -1.61
N GLY A 215 4.71 -5.56 -1.78
CA GLY A 215 3.74 -5.89 -0.75
C GLY A 215 2.54 -6.67 -1.26
N ILE A 216 1.95 -7.46 -0.36
CA ILE A 216 0.71 -8.22 -0.59
C ILE A 216 -0.40 -7.71 0.33
N SER A 217 -1.63 -7.58 -0.19
CA SER A 217 -2.80 -7.20 0.61
C SER A 217 -2.63 -5.80 1.22
N LEU A 218 -2.74 -5.66 2.54
CA LEU A 218 -2.33 -4.44 3.26
C LEU A 218 -0.88 -4.01 2.95
N GLY A 219 0.02 -4.94 2.64
CA GLY A 219 1.34 -4.60 2.12
C GLY A 219 1.29 -4.00 0.72
N GLY A 220 0.38 -4.49 -0.14
CA GLY A 220 0.11 -3.89 -1.45
C GLY A 220 -0.49 -2.49 -1.33
N MET A 221 -1.33 -2.24 -0.32
CA MET A 221 -1.75 -0.88 0.06
C MET A 221 -0.53 -0.03 0.34
N ALA A 222 0.35 -0.48 1.24
CA ALA A 222 1.54 0.27 1.60
C ALA A 222 2.41 0.57 0.37
N THR A 223 2.60 -0.38 -0.54
CA THR A 223 3.33 -0.15 -1.80
C THR A 223 2.68 0.94 -2.65
N MET A 224 1.37 0.85 -2.91
CA MET A 224 0.63 1.87 -3.67
C MET A 224 0.62 3.24 -2.99
N PHE A 225 0.58 3.27 -1.66
CA PHE A 225 0.43 4.50 -0.89
C PHE A 225 1.76 5.23 -0.68
N TRP A 226 2.83 4.47 -0.45
CA TRP A 226 4.13 5.00 -0.09
C TRP A 226 4.98 5.36 -1.30
N MET A 227 4.88 4.62 -2.41
CA MET A 227 5.64 4.95 -3.61
C MET A 227 5.45 6.41 -4.06
N PRO A 228 4.22 6.97 -4.14
CA PRO A 228 4.03 8.39 -4.44
C PRO A 228 4.77 9.37 -3.53
N LEU A 229 5.08 8.99 -2.28
CA LEU A 229 5.63 9.86 -1.24
C LEU A 229 7.09 9.54 -0.87
N GLU A 230 7.59 8.38 -1.26
CA GLU A 230 8.95 7.92 -0.99
C GLU A 230 9.72 7.72 -2.32
N PRO A 231 10.46 8.75 -2.78
CA PRO A 231 11.13 8.73 -4.08
C PRO A 231 12.36 7.82 -4.13
N ARG A 232 12.83 7.28 -3.00
CA ARG A 232 13.91 6.29 -2.98
C ARG A 232 13.44 4.94 -3.53
N ILE A 233 12.17 4.57 -3.37
CA ILE A 233 11.61 3.37 -3.97
C ILE A 233 11.51 3.58 -5.48
N LYS A 234 12.28 2.83 -6.26
CA LYS A 234 12.45 2.97 -7.72
C LYS A 234 11.59 2.01 -8.55
N ALA A 235 11.13 0.90 -7.99
CA ALA A 235 10.22 -0.05 -8.63
C ALA A 235 9.30 -0.71 -7.59
N GLY A 236 8.07 -1.06 -7.98
CA GLY A 236 7.06 -1.62 -7.08
C GLY A 236 6.38 -2.87 -7.61
N VAL A 237 6.06 -3.81 -6.72
CA VAL A 237 5.16 -4.94 -6.98
C VAL A 237 3.99 -4.89 -5.99
N VAL A 238 2.77 -4.78 -6.51
CA VAL A 238 1.52 -4.64 -5.75
C VAL A 238 0.70 -5.91 -5.94
N SER A 239 0.76 -6.81 -4.96
CA SER A 239 0.00 -8.07 -5.01
C SER A 239 -1.30 -7.95 -4.22
N ALA A 240 -2.40 -8.42 -4.81
CA ALA A 240 -3.69 -8.56 -4.14
C ALA A 240 -4.20 -7.29 -3.42
N TRP A 241 -4.06 -6.12 -4.06
CA TRP A 241 -4.56 -4.83 -3.54
C TRP A 241 -5.22 -3.96 -4.59
N PHE A 242 -4.51 -3.67 -5.69
CA PHE A 242 -4.96 -2.78 -6.77
C PHE A 242 -6.31 -3.23 -7.33
N ASN A 243 -7.29 -2.32 -7.39
CA ASN A 243 -8.61 -2.59 -7.94
C ASN A 243 -9.39 -1.31 -8.29
N GLU A 244 -10.61 -1.47 -8.82
CA GLU A 244 -11.61 -0.39 -8.92
C GLU A 244 -12.07 0.05 -7.51
N ARG A 245 -11.27 0.95 -6.92
CA ARG A 245 -11.35 1.30 -5.50
C ARG A 245 -12.69 1.89 -5.10
N ARG A 246 -13.32 2.66 -5.99
CA ARG A 246 -14.61 3.30 -5.72
C ARG A 246 -15.69 2.26 -5.47
N ASN A 247 -15.74 1.23 -6.31
CA ASN A 247 -16.70 0.12 -6.15
C ASN A 247 -16.40 -0.68 -4.89
N LYS A 248 -15.14 -1.08 -4.68
CA LYS A 248 -14.70 -1.82 -3.49
C LYS A 248 -15.11 -1.13 -2.18
N MET A 249 -15.08 0.20 -2.15
CA MET A 249 -15.36 1.01 -0.97
C MET A 249 -16.85 1.36 -0.80
N ALA A 250 -17.55 1.68 -1.90
CA ALA A 250 -18.86 2.35 -1.83
C ALA A 250 -20.02 1.55 -2.46
N VAL A 251 -19.75 0.46 -3.17
CA VAL A 251 -20.77 -0.34 -3.85
C VAL A 251 -20.87 -1.73 -3.20
N PRO A 252 -21.99 -2.07 -2.56
CA PRO A 252 -22.28 -3.42 -2.11
C PRO A 252 -22.35 -4.38 -3.30
N ASP A 253 -21.58 -5.46 -3.26
CA ASP A 253 -21.51 -6.46 -4.32
C ASP A 253 -21.08 -7.80 -3.73
N GLU A 254 -21.71 -8.90 -4.12
CA GLU A 254 -21.38 -10.23 -3.59
C GLU A 254 -20.11 -10.83 -4.22
N ARG A 255 -19.63 -10.27 -5.34
CA ARG A 255 -18.46 -10.77 -6.08
C ARG A 255 -17.14 -10.41 -5.39
N TYR A 256 -17.15 -9.44 -4.49
CA TYR A 256 -15.99 -9.04 -3.72
C TYR A 256 -16.35 -8.74 -2.27
N SER A 257 -15.38 -8.87 -1.37
CA SER A 257 -15.50 -8.38 0.00
C SER A 257 -15.59 -6.84 0.00
N SER A 258 -16.38 -6.25 0.88
CA SER A 258 -16.28 -4.81 1.18
C SER A 258 -15.44 -4.62 2.44
N PHE A 259 -14.71 -3.50 2.52
CA PHE A 259 -14.12 -3.08 3.79
C PHE A 259 -15.20 -2.58 4.76
N SER A 260 -16.31 -2.05 4.24
CA SER A 260 -17.45 -1.68 5.07
C SER A 260 -18.21 -2.94 5.51
N PRO A 261 -18.71 -3.01 6.76
CA PRO A 261 -18.58 -2.03 7.84
C PRO A 261 -17.46 -2.37 8.85
N ARG A 262 -16.57 -3.32 8.54
CA ARG A 262 -15.69 -3.95 9.54
C ARG A 262 -14.28 -3.40 9.58
N GLU A 263 -13.79 -2.87 8.47
CA GLU A 263 -12.40 -2.48 8.28
C GLU A 263 -12.25 -0.95 8.26
N ASP A 264 -12.73 -0.31 9.33
CA ASP A 264 -12.63 1.15 9.54
C ASP A 264 -11.24 1.69 9.18
N HIS A 265 -10.17 0.93 9.48
CA HIS A 265 -8.79 1.31 9.22
C HIS A 265 -8.45 1.63 7.75
N ALA A 266 -9.32 1.30 6.79
CA ALA A 266 -9.16 1.61 5.37
C ALA A 266 -9.87 2.90 4.91
N PHE A 267 -10.63 3.59 5.78
CA PHE A 267 -11.48 4.73 5.42
C PHE A 267 -10.83 6.10 5.68
N PHE A 268 -9.89 6.52 4.85
CA PHE A 268 -9.16 7.79 5.03
C PHE A 268 -9.91 9.01 4.49
N ASN A 269 -9.82 10.13 5.21
CA ASN A 269 -10.38 11.41 4.76
C ASN A 269 -9.65 11.89 3.49
N GLY A 270 -10.41 12.26 2.45
CA GLY A 270 -9.85 12.81 1.22
C GLY A 270 -9.26 11.79 0.25
N TRP A 271 -9.35 10.48 0.51
CA TRP A 271 -8.81 9.47 -0.43
C TRP A 271 -9.57 9.49 -1.77
N LEU A 272 -10.85 9.11 -1.75
CA LEU A 272 -11.67 9.04 -2.97
C LEU A 272 -12.20 10.40 -3.45
N THR A 273 -11.64 11.51 -2.96
CA THR A 273 -11.94 12.83 -3.52
C THR A 273 -11.16 13.11 -4.81
N GLU A 274 -10.04 12.44 -5.07
CA GLU A 274 -9.37 12.56 -6.39
C GLU A 274 -8.39 11.42 -6.69
N PHE A 275 -8.29 10.40 -5.81
CA PHE A 275 -7.26 9.37 -5.88
C PHE A 275 -7.85 7.96 -5.90
N ALA A 276 -8.42 7.53 -7.03
CA ALA A 276 -8.65 6.12 -7.28
C ALA A 276 -7.29 5.42 -7.53
N ASP A 277 -7.26 4.09 -7.50
CA ASP A 277 -5.98 3.36 -7.62
C ASP A 277 -5.31 3.65 -8.98
N GLU A 278 -6.10 3.80 -10.06
CA GLU A 278 -5.61 4.17 -11.39
C GLU A 278 -5.00 5.58 -11.43
N ASP A 279 -5.60 6.53 -10.71
CA ASP A 279 -5.10 7.91 -10.63
C ASP A 279 -3.80 7.99 -9.83
N LEU A 280 -3.69 7.22 -8.75
CA LEU A 280 -2.49 7.15 -7.92
C LEU A 280 -1.28 6.65 -8.68
N VAL A 281 -1.47 5.73 -9.64
CA VAL A 281 -0.39 5.28 -10.53
C VAL A 281 0.28 6.46 -11.21
N SER A 282 -0.47 7.52 -11.59
CA SER A 282 0.10 8.73 -12.19
C SER A 282 1.13 9.47 -11.32
N LEU A 283 1.11 9.27 -10.00
CA LEU A 283 2.09 9.84 -9.05
C LEU A 283 3.35 8.98 -8.91
N ILE A 284 3.31 7.72 -9.37
CA ILE A 284 4.40 6.76 -9.31
C ILE A 284 5.33 6.92 -10.53
N LEU A 285 4.79 7.28 -11.70
CA LEU A 285 5.58 7.48 -12.93
C LEU A 285 6.77 8.43 -12.71
N PRO A 286 7.89 8.18 -13.39
CA PRO A 286 8.12 7.15 -14.42
C PRO A 286 8.60 5.79 -13.86
N ARG A 287 8.49 5.57 -12.54
CA ARG A 287 9.02 4.37 -11.89
C ARG A 287 8.21 3.13 -12.28
N PRO A 288 8.83 1.96 -12.52
CA PRO A 288 8.10 0.76 -12.90
C PRO A 288 7.18 0.23 -11.80
N LEU A 289 6.01 -0.30 -12.20
CA LEU A 289 5.02 -0.88 -11.30
C LEU A 289 4.43 -2.18 -11.88
N MET A 290 4.51 -3.28 -11.14
CA MET A 290 3.79 -4.51 -11.46
C MET A 290 2.61 -4.69 -10.52
N ILE A 291 1.46 -5.09 -11.08
CA ILE A 291 0.27 -5.50 -10.33
C ILE A 291 0.13 -7.01 -10.44
N GLN A 292 -0.19 -7.68 -9.33
CA GLN A 292 -0.49 -9.11 -9.32
C GLN A 292 -1.88 -9.32 -8.72
N HIS A 293 -2.72 -10.10 -9.39
CA HIS A 293 -4.07 -10.40 -8.90
C HIS A 293 -4.53 -11.81 -9.26
N GLY A 294 -5.13 -12.50 -8.29
CA GLY A 294 -5.69 -13.83 -8.49
C GLY A 294 -7.16 -13.78 -8.88
N LYS A 295 -7.57 -14.50 -9.92
CA LYS A 295 -8.98 -14.54 -10.36
C LYS A 295 -9.94 -15.13 -9.31
N LYS A 296 -9.43 -15.88 -8.34
CA LYS A 296 -10.19 -16.44 -7.20
C LYS A 296 -10.03 -15.62 -5.92
N ASP A 297 -9.29 -14.51 -5.97
CA ASP A 297 -9.19 -13.60 -4.84
C ASP A 297 -10.47 -12.77 -4.75
N ASN A 298 -11.25 -12.95 -3.68
CA ASN A 298 -12.47 -12.18 -3.47
C ASN A 298 -12.20 -10.79 -2.88
N ILE A 299 -10.95 -10.34 -2.80
CA ILE A 299 -10.68 -8.94 -2.46
C ILE A 299 -11.20 -7.99 -3.55
N ALA A 300 -11.29 -8.42 -4.80
CA ALA A 300 -11.88 -7.64 -5.88
C ALA A 300 -12.50 -8.57 -6.93
N HIS A 301 -13.46 -8.06 -7.71
CA HIS A 301 -13.93 -8.78 -8.89
C HIS A 301 -12.90 -8.57 -10.01
N TRP A 302 -12.15 -9.62 -10.36
CA TRP A 302 -10.98 -9.52 -11.25
C TRP A 302 -11.22 -8.79 -12.59
N PRO A 303 -12.40 -8.83 -13.25
CA PRO A 303 -12.62 -8.00 -14.45
C PRO A 303 -12.50 -6.50 -14.16
N GLN A 304 -12.97 -6.05 -13.00
CA GLN A 304 -12.81 -4.64 -12.60
C GLN A 304 -11.35 -4.28 -12.29
N VAL A 305 -10.52 -5.27 -11.92
CA VAL A 305 -9.08 -5.06 -11.77
C VAL A 305 -8.42 -4.83 -13.13
N VAL A 306 -8.86 -5.58 -14.16
CA VAL A 306 -8.40 -5.38 -15.54
C VAL A 306 -8.83 -3.99 -16.05
N ASP A 307 -10.10 -3.60 -15.85
CA ASP A 307 -10.60 -2.28 -16.25
C ASP A 307 -9.80 -1.13 -15.61
N ALA A 308 -9.54 -1.23 -14.29
CA ALA A 308 -8.73 -0.25 -13.56
C ALA A 308 -7.27 -0.25 -14.04
N TYR A 309 -6.70 -1.42 -14.35
CA TYR A 309 -5.35 -1.54 -14.88
C TYR A 309 -5.21 -0.89 -16.24
N GLU A 310 -6.17 -1.10 -17.15
CA GLU A 310 -6.16 -0.48 -18.47
C GLU A 310 -6.15 1.05 -18.37
N LYS A 311 -6.97 1.63 -17.46
CA LYS A 311 -6.94 3.07 -17.16
C LYS A 311 -5.57 3.52 -16.64
N ALA A 312 -4.98 2.78 -15.71
CA ALA A 312 -3.66 3.09 -15.16
C ALA A 312 -2.53 2.99 -16.22
N ALA A 313 -2.58 1.97 -17.08
CA ALA A 313 -1.61 1.72 -18.13
C ALA A 313 -1.57 2.83 -19.18
N LEU A 314 -2.70 3.51 -19.43
CA LEU A 314 -2.75 4.69 -20.30
C LEU A 314 -1.77 5.79 -19.84
N HIS A 315 -1.50 5.93 -18.55
CA HIS A 315 -0.52 6.91 -18.06
C HIS A 315 0.90 6.61 -18.55
N TYR A 316 1.32 5.34 -18.53
CA TYR A 316 2.61 4.90 -19.05
C TYR A 316 2.66 4.97 -20.58
N GLN A 317 1.58 4.60 -21.26
CA GLN A 317 1.48 4.73 -22.72
C GLN A 317 1.60 6.18 -23.18
N ARG A 318 0.98 7.14 -22.48
CA ARG A 318 1.09 8.58 -22.79
C ARG A 318 2.52 9.11 -22.63
N LEU A 319 3.31 8.55 -21.71
CA LEU A 319 4.75 8.82 -21.58
C LEU A 319 5.63 7.98 -22.53
N ARG A 320 5.04 7.12 -23.37
CA ARG A 320 5.76 6.21 -24.28
C ARG A 320 6.67 5.23 -23.54
N MET A 321 6.22 4.74 -22.39
CA MET A 321 6.92 3.75 -21.57
C MET A 321 6.00 2.58 -21.16
N PRO A 322 5.23 1.98 -22.10
CA PRO A 322 4.24 0.95 -21.76
C PRO A 322 4.85 -0.28 -21.07
N GLU A 323 6.13 -0.57 -21.30
CA GLU A 323 6.85 -1.70 -20.71
C GLU A 323 7.10 -1.56 -19.20
N ARG A 324 6.91 -0.37 -18.62
CA ARG A 324 7.15 -0.10 -17.20
C ARG A 324 5.96 -0.43 -16.31
N ILE A 325 4.83 -0.87 -16.86
CA ILE A 325 3.67 -1.31 -16.10
C ILE A 325 3.18 -2.67 -16.59
N ASP A 326 2.88 -3.57 -15.67
CA ASP A 326 2.47 -4.94 -16.00
C ASP A 326 1.35 -5.45 -15.07
N LEU A 327 0.52 -6.35 -15.57
CA LEU A 327 -0.53 -7.04 -14.82
C LEU A 327 -0.34 -8.55 -14.94
N ILE A 328 0.03 -9.18 -13.81
CA ILE A 328 0.04 -10.62 -13.67
C ILE A 328 -1.31 -11.07 -13.12
N LEU A 329 -2.20 -11.47 -14.03
CA LEU A 329 -3.49 -12.06 -13.70
C LEU A 329 -3.37 -13.59 -13.66
N HIS A 330 -3.45 -14.19 -12.48
CA HIS A 330 -3.25 -15.63 -12.27
C HIS A 330 -4.54 -16.36 -11.85
N GLU A 331 -4.57 -17.69 -12.00
CA GLU A 331 -5.74 -18.54 -11.67
C GLU A 331 -5.90 -18.83 -10.16
N GLY A 332 -5.02 -18.23 -9.35
CA GLY A 332 -4.96 -18.40 -7.90
C GLY A 332 -5.92 -17.52 -7.13
N ALA A 333 -5.79 -17.57 -5.80
CA ALA A 333 -6.56 -16.74 -4.86
C ALA A 333 -5.71 -15.59 -4.33
N HIS A 334 -5.80 -15.29 -3.03
CA HIS A 334 -5.08 -14.21 -2.35
C HIS A 334 -3.61 -14.58 -2.09
N GLU A 335 -2.75 -14.48 -3.10
CA GLU A 335 -1.34 -14.91 -3.04
C GLU A 335 -0.41 -14.05 -3.91
N THR A 336 0.91 -14.23 -3.74
CA THR A 336 1.95 -13.61 -4.57
C THR A 336 2.44 -14.55 -5.67
N ILE A 337 2.86 -13.99 -6.81
CA ILE A 337 3.53 -14.73 -7.87
C ILE A 337 5.02 -14.39 -7.86
N VAL A 338 5.85 -15.34 -7.42
CA VAL A 338 7.26 -15.09 -7.05
C VAL A 338 8.14 -14.82 -8.27
N ASP A 339 8.12 -15.73 -9.24
CA ASP A 339 9.07 -15.70 -10.37
C ASP A 339 8.93 -14.41 -11.18
N GLU A 340 7.71 -14.04 -11.56
CA GLU A 340 7.41 -12.84 -12.33
C GLU A 340 7.79 -11.56 -11.57
N GLY A 341 7.50 -11.49 -10.26
CA GLY A 341 7.85 -10.32 -9.46
C GLY A 341 9.36 -10.18 -9.23
N VAL A 342 10.08 -11.29 -9.01
CA VAL A 342 11.55 -11.32 -8.92
C VAL A 342 12.18 -10.92 -10.25
N GLN A 343 11.67 -11.44 -11.37
CA GLN A 343 12.13 -11.10 -12.71
C GLN A 343 11.93 -9.60 -12.98
N PHE A 344 10.75 -9.06 -12.67
CA PHE A 344 10.44 -7.64 -12.83
C PHE A 344 11.40 -6.74 -12.05
N LEU A 345 11.62 -7.02 -10.76
CA LEU A 345 12.55 -6.25 -9.93
C LEU A 345 13.99 -6.39 -10.41
N THR A 346 14.38 -7.56 -10.93
CA THR A 346 15.70 -7.78 -11.54
C THR A 346 15.91 -6.88 -12.76
N ILE A 347 14.93 -6.84 -13.67
CA ILE A 347 14.99 -5.99 -14.86
C ILE A 347 15.14 -4.51 -14.46
N TRP A 348 14.31 -4.04 -13.51
CA TRP A 348 14.20 -2.61 -13.25
C TRP A 348 15.17 -2.05 -12.21
N LEU A 349 15.80 -2.90 -11.39
CA LEU A 349 16.76 -2.44 -10.37
C LEU A 349 18.19 -2.84 -10.70
N LYS A 350 18.43 -4.05 -11.23
CA LYS A 350 19.79 -4.54 -11.49
C LYS A 350 20.31 -4.14 -12.86
N ASN A 351 19.45 -4.12 -13.88
CA ASN A 351 19.88 -3.85 -15.26
C ASN A 351 19.86 -2.37 -15.63
N SER A 352 19.24 -1.52 -14.81
CA SER A 352 19.13 -0.06 -15.04
C SER A 352 20.47 0.68 -14.99
N GLY A 353 21.58 0.03 -14.59
CA GLY A 353 22.93 0.59 -14.61
C GLY A 353 23.69 0.41 -15.93
N ASN A 354 23.13 -0.32 -16.91
CA ASN A 354 23.80 -0.62 -18.19
C ASN A 354 23.24 0.14 -19.40
N GLY A 355 22.39 1.16 -19.18
CA GLY A 355 21.73 1.91 -20.24
C GLY A 355 21.87 3.42 -20.10
N ASN A 356 22.83 3.96 -20.87
CA ASN A 356 23.16 5.37 -21.12
C ASN A 356 23.94 6.15 -20.06
#